data_AF-A0A5C4RL29-F1
#
_entry.id   AF-A0A5C4RL29-F1
#
_cell.length_a   1.000
_cell.length_b   1.000
_cell.length_c   1.000
_cell.angle_alpha   90.00
_cell.angle_beta   90.00
_cell.angle_gamma   90.00
#
_symmetry.space_group_name_H-M   'P 1'
#
loop_
_entity.id
_entity.type
_entity.pdbx_description
1 polymer ?
#
loop_
_entity_poly.entity_id
_entity_poly.type
_entity_poly.pdbx_seq_one_letter_code
_entity_poly.pdbx_strand_id
1 'polypeptide(L)'
;MNNFLKRTFIILVCFGVISIIPILFVNVNFSYTKNDFIKYNIFTFDEIKRMPFISSDYIIYYDSPDGTKPMINEIVFSNVNPNRKIELINYIENIGFLKNKDDYWHKGNIFINIKQNDTERTILFSVEKN
;
A
#
# COMPACT_ATOMS: atom_id res chain seq x y z
N MET A 1 1.01 -12.42 -47.11
CA MET A 1 0.81 -11.37 -46.08
C MET A 1 1.08 -10.03 -46.73
N ASN A 2 0.11 -9.10 -46.76
CA ASN A 2 0.27 -7.81 -47.44
C ASN A 2 1.33 -6.94 -46.71
N ASN A 3 2.28 -6.34 -47.44
CA ASN A 3 3.36 -5.53 -46.86
C ASN A 3 2.83 -4.38 -46.00
N PHE A 4 1.63 -3.86 -46.34
CA PHE A 4 0.92 -2.86 -45.55
C PHE A 4 0.51 -3.38 -44.17
N LEU A 5 -0.13 -4.56 -44.10
CA LEU A 5 -0.52 -5.18 -42.82
C LEU A 5 0.69 -5.47 -41.93
N LYS A 6 1.79 -5.93 -42.52
CA LYS A 6 3.03 -6.22 -41.80
C LYS A 6 3.61 -4.95 -41.15
N ARG A 7 3.60 -3.83 -41.88
CA ARG A 7 4.10 -2.54 -41.38
C ARG A 7 3.21 -1.97 -40.26
N THR A 8 1.90 -2.03 -40.42
CA THR A 8 0.94 -1.58 -39.40
C THR A 8 1.05 -2.40 -38.12
N PHE A 9 1.19 -3.73 -38.24
CA PHE A 9 1.36 -4.62 -37.09
C PHE A 9 2.65 -4.29 -36.31
N ILE A 10 3.77 -4.07 -37.02
CA ILE A 10 5.05 -3.70 -36.38
C ILE A 10 4.92 -2.36 -35.62
N ILE A 11 4.27 -1.36 -36.22
CA ILE A 11 4.05 -0.05 -35.57
C ILE A 11 3.22 -0.21 -34.30
N LEU A 12 2.17 -1.03 -34.34
CA LEU A 12 1.29 -1.26 -33.19
C LEU A 12 2.04 -1.95 -32.04
N VAL A 13 2.86 -2.95 -32.35
CA VAL A 13 3.71 -3.63 -31.37
C VAL A 13 4.74 -2.66 -30.78
N CYS A 14 5.41 -1.86 -31.60
CA CYS A 14 6.37 -0.86 -31.12
C CYS A 14 5.69 0.21 -30.22
N PHE A 15 4.50 0.70 -30.58
CA PHE A 15 3.76 1.63 -29.74
C PHE A 15 3.34 1.01 -28.40
N GLY A 16 2.88 -0.24 -28.42
CA GLY A 16 2.55 -0.98 -27.21
C GLY A 16 3.76 -1.14 -26.28
N VAL A 17 4.92 -1.51 -26.85
CA VAL A 17 6.17 -1.66 -26.09
C VAL A 17 6.67 -0.32 -25.54
N ILE A 18 6.63 0.75 -26.32
CA ILE A 18 7.07 2.09 -25.86
C ILE A 18 6.17 2.61 -24.73
N SER A 19 4.88 2.27 -24.77
CA SER A 19 3.89 2.72 -23.78
C SER A 19 4.07 2.05 -22.41
N ILE A 20 4.68 0.86 -22.34
CA ILE A 20 4.94 0.14 -21.07
C ILE A 20 6.32 0.46 -20.45
N ILE A 21 7.26 1.05 -21.21
CA ILE A 21 8.60 1.39 -20.70
C ILE A 21 8.58 2.31 -19.47
N PRO A 22 7.73 3.36 -19.40
CA PRO A 22 7.67 4.21 -18.21
C PRO A 22 7.28 3.46 -16.94
N ILE A 23 6.51 2.37 -17.05
CA ILE A 23 6.05 1.57 -15.90
C ILE A 23 7.21 0.78 -15.27
N LEU A 24 8.25 0.47 -16.04
CA LEU A 24 9.37 -0.38 -15.61
C LEU A 24 10.45 0.36 -14.82
N PHE A 25 10.47 1.70 -14.82
CA PHE A 25 11.52 2.51 -14.19
C PHE A 25 11.03 3.47 -13.10
N VAL A 26 9.77 3.35 -12.70
CA VAL A 26 9.20 4.22 -11.68
C VAL A 26 9.32 3.51 -10.34
N ASN A 27 10.16 4.04 -9.45
CA ASN A 27 10.00 3.78 -8.03
C ASN A 27 8.58 4.20 -7.66
N VAL A 28 7.74 3.23 -7.30
CA VAL A 28 6.30 3.44 -7.22
C VAL A 28 5.98 3.93 -5.82
N ASN A 29 6.17 5.24 -5.61
CA ASN A 29 5.72 5.94 -4.41
C ASN A 29 4.56 6.87 -4.77
N PHE A 30 3.40 6.61 -4.19
CA PHE A 30 2.26 7.52 -4.31
C PHE A 30 1.31 7.42 -3.11
N SER A 31 0.53 8.48 -2.93
CA SER A 31 -0.54 8.55 -1.96
C SER A 31 -1.92 8.57 -2.62
N TYR A 32 -2.93 8.11 -1.88
CA TYR A 32 -4.30 7.97 -2.34
C TYR A 32 -5.27 7.73 -1.19
N THR A 33 -6.55 7.75 -1.50
CA THR A 33 -7.64 7.38 -0.59
C THR A 33 -8.43 6.21 -1.14
N LYS A 34 -9.42 5.69 -0.39
CA LYS A 34 -10.32 4.65 -0.90
C LYS A 34 -11.16 5.12 -2.11
N ASN A 35 -11.34 6.43 -2.29
CA ASN A 35 -12.06 6.99 -3.43
C ASN A 35 -11.27 6.82 -4.74
N ASP A 36 -9.95 6.66 -4.67
CA ASP A 36 -9.12 6.30 -5.81
C ASP A 36 -9.26 4.80 -6.14
N PHE A 37 -10.41 4.42 -6.71
CA PHE A 37 -10.82 3.01 -6.88
C PHE A 37 -9.73 2.11 -7.48
N ILE A 38 -9.07 2.55 -8.54
CA ILE A 38 -8.02 1.76 -9.20
C ILE A 38 -6.83 1.57 -8.26
N LYS A 39 -6.34 2.66 -7.66
CA LYS A 39 -5.16 2.60 -6.78
C LYS A 39 -5.43 1.74 -5.55
N TYR A 40 -6.59 1.94 -4.93
CA TYR A 40 -7.00 1.20 -3.75
C TYR A 40 -7.15 -0.30 -4.00
N ASN A 41 -7.76 -0.70 -5.12
CA ASN A 41 -7.96 -2.12 -5.39
C ASN A 41 -6.67 -2.84 -5.83
N ILE A 42 -5.77 -2.16 -6.55
CA ILE A 42 -4.55 -2.77 -7.08
C ILE A 42 -3.42 -2.77 -6.05
N PHE A 43 -3.19 -1.66 -5.34
CA PHE A 43 -1.95 -1.46 -4.57
C PHE A 43 -2.13 -1.53 -3.06
N THR A 44 -3.36 -1.53 -2.53
CA THR A 44 -3.55 -1.66 -1.08
C THR A 44 -3.43 -3.12 -0.65
N PHE A 45 -2.62 -3.36 0.38
CA PHE A 45 -2.48 -4.68 0.99
C PHE A 45 -3.76 -5.13 1.70
N ASP A 46 -4.02 -6.44 1.72
CA ASP A 46 -5.21 -7.01 2.34
C ASP A 46 -5.35 -6.65 3.82
N GLU A 47 -4.22 -6.54 4.53
CA GLU A 47 -4.17 -6.14 5.94
C GLU A 47 -4.76 -4.72 6.13
N ILE A 48 -4.52 -3.80 5.21
CA ILE A 48 -5.09 -2.43 5.23
C ILE A 48 -6.50 -2.41 4.63
N LYS A 49 -6.81 -3.24 3.63
CA LYS A 49 -8.16 -3.29 3.03
C LYS A 49 -9.23 -3.75 4.03
N ARG A 50 -8.89 -4.67 4.93
CA ARG A 50 -9.84 -5.29 5.86
C ARG A 50 -9.84 -4.69 7.27
N MET A 51 -8.95 -3.75 7.55
CA MET A 51 -8.84 -3.14 8.89
C MET A 51 -10.04 -2.23 9.21
N PRO A 52 -10.33 -1.99 10.50
CA PRO A 52 -11.29 -0.97 10.89
C PRO A 52 -10.76 0.43 10.56
N PHE A 53 -11.59 1.25 9.93
CA PHE A 53 -11.27 2.65 9.67
C PHE A 53 -11.59 3.50 10.91
N ILE A 54 -10.53 4.00 11.56
CA ILE A 54 -10.65 4.73 12.82
C ILE A 54 -10.79 6.25 12.67
N SER A 55 -10.72 6.76 11.44
CA SER A 55 -11.04 8.14 11.09
C SER A 55 -11.51 8.22 9.64
N SER A 56 -12.35 9.22 9.35
CA SER A 56 -12.70 9.60 7.98
C SER A 56 -11.62 10.43 7.30
N ASP A 57 -10.73 11.03 8.09
CA ASP A 57 -9.58 11.79 7.61
C ASP A 57 -8.35 10.88 7.62
N TYR A 58 -7.95 10.43 6.44
CA TYR A 58 -6.83 9.51 6.28
C TYR A 58 -6.19 9.62 4.89
N ILE A 59 -4.94 9.19 4.80
CA ILE A 59 -4.21 9.03 3.55
C ILE A 59 -3.49 7.69 3.55
N ILE A 60 -3.60 6.94 2.45
CA ILE A 60 -2.85 5.70 2.23
C ILE A 60 -1.62 6.02 1.38
N TYR A 61 -0.48 5.49 1.77
CA TYR A 61 0.79 5.57 1.06
C TYR A 61 1.19 4.18 0.59
N TYR A 62 1.62 4.07 -0.65
CA TYR A 62 2.23 2.86 -1.18
C TYR A 62 3.64 3.20 -1.62
N ASP A 63 4.60 2.39 -1.18
CA ASP A 63 5.99 2.47 -1.58
C ASP A 63 6.46 1.08 -2.02
N SER A 64 6.72 0.92 -3.31
CA SER A 64 7.34 -0.28 -3.87
C SER A 64 8.69 0.09 -4.46
N PRO A 65 9.76 0.02 -3.65
CA PRO A 65 11.10 0.23 -4.12
C PRO A 65 11.57 -0.87 -5.07
N ASP A 66 12.55 -0.54 -5.91
CA ASP A 66 13.05 -1.37 -7.01
C ASP A 66 13.71 -2.68 -6.51
N GLY A 67 12.89 -3.73 -6.36
CA GLY A 67 13.19 -5.16 -6.21
C GLY A 67 14.03 -5.63 -5.01
N THR A 68 14.71 -4.72 -4.32
CA THR A 68 15.74 -5.01 -3.30
C THR A 68 15.33 -4.59 -1.90
N LYS A 69 14.19 -3.93 -1.78
CA LYS A 69 13.67 -3.39 -0.53
C LYS A 69 12.23 -3.88 -0.31
N PRO A 70 11.78 -3.95 0.95
CA PRO A 70 10.42 -4.37 1.28
C PRO A 70 9.38 -3.47 0.60
N MET A 71 8.25 -4.06 0.20
CA MET A 71 7.09 -3.26 -0.21
C MET A 71 6.35 -2.79 1.03
N ILE A 72 6.01 -1.49 1.06
CA ILE A 72 5.38 -0.85 2.21
C ILE A 72 4.03 -0.28 1.79
N ASN A 73 3.02 -0.54 2.62
CA ASN A 73 1.74 0.13 2.51
C ASN A 73 1.41 0.70 3.89
N GLU A 74 1.18 2.01 3.94
CA GLU A 74 0.93 2.73 5.18
C GLU A 74 -0.39 3.47 5.09
N ILE A 75 -1.02 3.66 6.24
CA ILE A 75 -2.18 4.52 6.36
C ILE A 75 -2.00 5.42 7.57
N VAL A 76 -2.10 6.72 7.31
CA VAL A 76 -2.08 7.76 8.33
C VAL A 76 -3.50 8.20 8.55
N PHE A 77 -4.01 7.95 9.75
CA PHE A 77 -5.26 8.53 10.20
C PHE A 77 -4.99 9.85 10.91
N SER A 78 -5.75 10.88 10.56
CA SER A 78 -5.67 12.21 11.14
C SER A 78 -6.92 12.51 11.97
N ASN A 79 -6.81 13.48 12.89
CA ASN A 79 -7.90 13.92 13.76
C ASN A 79 -8.54 12.78 14.56
N VAL A 80 -7.76 11.76 14.92
CA VAL A 80 -8.26 10.54 15.56
C VAL A 80 -8.49 10.80 17.05
N ASN A 81 -9.40 10.03 17.64
CA ASN A 81 -9.42 9.85 19.09
C ASN A 81 -8.30 8.86 19.47
N PRO A 82 -7.29 9.26 20.28
CA PRO A 82 -6.15 8.41 20.66
C PRO A 82 -6.54 7.02 21.18
N ASN A 83 -7.68 6.91 21.86
CA ASN A 83 -8.16 5.65 22.42
C ASN A 83 -8.53 4.61 21.35
N ARG A 84 -8.74 5.02 20.10
CA ARG A 84 -9.09 4.10 19.00
C ARG A 84 -7.92 3.26 18.49
N LYS A 85 -6.68 3.53 18.92
CA LYS A 85 -5.52 2.66 18.62
C LYS A 85 -5.79 1.20 19.01
N ILE A 86 -6.55 0.96 20.08
CA ILE A 86 -6.89 -0.38 20.54
C ILE A 86 -7.68 -1.18 19.48
N GLU A 87 -8.49 -0.53 18.65
CA GLU A 87 -9.24 -1.20 17.58
C GLU A 87 -8.30 -1.81 16.54
N LEU A 88 -7.21 -1.11 16.20
CA LEU A 88 -6.19 -1.60 15.28
C LEU A 88 -5.40 -2.75 15.90
N ILE A 89 -5.04 -2.66 17.17
CA ILE A 89 -4.33 -3.72 17.91
C ILE A 89 -5.19 -4.99 17.98
N ASN A 90 -6.45 -4.85 18.38
CA ASN A 90 -7.36 -5.98 18.46
C ASN A 90 -7.54 -6.63 17.07
N TYR A 91 -7.64 -5.83 16.02
CA TYR A 91 -7.75 -6.33 14.66
C TYR A 91 -6.54 -7.19 14.24
N ILE A 92 -5.31 -6.70 14.43
CA ILE A 92 -4.10 -7.43 14.00
C ILE A 92 -3.88 -8.72 14.79
N GLU A 93 -4.17 -8.70 16.10
CA GLU A 93 -4.07 -9.88 16.95
C GLU A 93 -5.14 -10.91 16.57
N ASN A 94 -6.38 -10.48 16.27
CA ASN A 94 -7.47 -11.36 15.84
C ASN A 94 -7.20 -12.05 14.49
N ILE A 95 -6.51 -11.40 13.56
CA ILE A 95 -6.12 -12.03 12.28
C ILE A 95 -4.83 -12.87 12.42
N GLY A 96 -4.31 -13.02 13.64
CA GLY A 96 -3.25 -13.96 14.01
C GLY A 96 -1.83 -13.43 13.86
N PHE A 97 -1.61 -12.11 13.94
CA PHE A 97 -0.26 -11.58 14.08
C PHE A 97 0.21 -11.70 15.53
N LEU A 98 1.49 -12.03 15.71
CA LEU A 98 2.11 -12.14 17.02
C LEU A 98 2.84 -10.86 17.35
N LYS A 99 2.62 -10.35 18.56
CA LYS A 99 3.31 -9.18 19.08
C LYS A 99 4.76 -9.54 19.48
N ASN A 100 5.73 -8.77 19.02
CA ASN A 100 7.13 -8.87 19.43
C ASN A 100 7.45 -7.89 20.57
N LYS A 101 8.63 -8.04 21.18
CA LYS A 101 9.12 -7.24 22.31
C LYS A 101 9.29 -5.76 21.99
N ASP A 102 9.57 -5.41 20.73
CA ASP A 102 9.79 -4.02 20.31
C ASP A 102 8.51 -3.38 19.73
N ASP A 103 7.33 -3.76 20.24
CA ASP A 103 6.02 -3.18 19.88
C ASP A 103 5.67 -3.20 18.38
N TYR A 104 6.16 -4.19 17.64
CA TYR A 104 5.70 -4.52 16.29
C TYR A 104 5.05 -5.91 16.26
N TRP A 105 4.22 -6.15 15.24
CA TRP A 105 3.52 -7.41 15.03
C TRP A 105 4.05 -8.09 13.78
N HIS A 106 4.11 -9.42 13.79
CA HIS A 106 4.59 -10.17 12.63
C HIS A 106 3.78 -11.45 12.38
N LYS A 107 3.74 -11.84 11.11
CA LYS A 107 3.15 -13.10 10.65
C LYS A 107 3.83 -13.54 9.36
N GLY A 108 4.69 -14.55 9.44
CA GLY A 108 5.56 -14.93 8.31
C GLY A 108 6.48 -13.76 7.92
N ASN A 109 6.42 -13.35 6.65
CA ASN A 109 7.20 -12.24 6.10
C ASN A 109 6.49 -10.87 6.18
N ILE A 110 5.36 -10.80 6.87
CA ILE A 110 4.57 -9.57 7.01
C ILE A 110 4.84 -8.97 8.38
N PHE A 111 5.21 -7.70 8.39
CA PHE A 111 5.49 -6.92 9.59
C PHE A 111 4.52 -5.74 9.66
N ILE A 112 3.98 -5.48 10.85
CA ILE A 112 3.04 -4.39 11.09
C ILE A 112 3.54 -3.55 12.25
N ASN A 113 3.53 -2.23 12.06
CA ASN A 113 3.87 -1.26 13.09
C ASN A 113 2.75 -0.23 13.26
N ILE A 114 2.45 0.14 14.51
CA ILE A 114 1.46 1.15 14.85
C ILE A 114 2.10 2.26 15.67
N LYS A 115 2.23 3.45 15.07
CA LYS A 115 2.76 4.65 15.74
C LYS A 115 1.62 5.64 16.00
N GLN A 116 1.62 6.25 17.18
CA GLN A 116 0.61 7.24 17.58
C GLN A 116 1.32 8.52 18.00
N ASN A 117 0.81 9.66 17.55
CA ASN A 117 1.22 10.98 17.99
C ASN A 117 0.01 11.68 18.61
N ASP A 118 0.04 11.83 19.94
CA ASP A 118 -1.07 12.41 20.70
C ASP A 118 -1.26 13.90 20.44
N THR A 119 -0.16 14.62 20.21
CA THR A 119 -0.17 16.07 19.96
C THR A 119 -0.80 16.39 18.61
N GLU A 120 -0.41 15.66 17.57
CA GLU A 120 -0.95 15.82 16.21
C GLU A 120 -2.26 15.07 16.00
N ARG A 121 -2.66 14.25 16.98
CA ARG A 121 -3.85 13.38 16.92
C ARG A 121 -3.82 12.45 15.69
N THR A 122 -2.64 11.92 15.38
CA THR A 122 -2.42 11.01 14.26
C THR A 122 -2.11 9.60 14.72
N ILE A 123 -2.56 8.61 13.94
CA ILE A 123 -2.21 7.20 14.12
C ILE A 123 -1.75 6.67 12.76
N LEU A 124 -0.51 6.22 12.69
CA LEU A 124 0.09 5.54 11.55
C LEU A 124 -0.03 4.03 11.74
N PHE A 125 -0.55 3.35 10.73
CA PHE A 125 -0.52 1.89 10.61
C PHE A 125 0.30 1.53 9.36
N SER A 126 1.43 0.87 9.56
CA SER A 126 2.39 0.54 8.50
C SER A 126 2.48 -0.96 8.35
N VAL A 127 2.36 -1.45 7.11
CA VAL A 127 2.48 -2.86 6.74
C VAL A 127 3.65 -3.01 5.77
N GLU A 128 4.60 -3.84 6.15
CA GLU A 128 5.80 -4.15 5.39
C GLU A 128 5.78 -5.62 4.97
N LYS A 129 6.08 -5.89 3.68
CA LYS A 129 6.16 -7.24 3.13
C LYS A 129 7.52 -7.46 2.47
N ASN A 130 8.22 -8.51 2.93
CA ASN A 130 9.48 -9.01 2.39
C ASN A 130 9.31 -10.23 1.49
#